data_AF-A0A7C4YFZ4-F1
#
_entry.id   AF-A0A7C4YFZ4-F1
#
_cell.length_a   1.000
_cell.length_b   1.000
_cell.length_c   1.000
_cell.angle_alpha   90.00
_cell.angle_beta   90.00
_cell.angle_gamma   90.00
#
_symmetry.space_group_name_H-M   'P 1'
#
loop_
_entity.id
_entity.type
_entity.pdbx_description
1 polymer ?
#
loop_
_entity_poly.entity_id
_entity_poly.type
_entity_poly.pdbx_seq_one_letter_code
_entity_poly.pdbx_strand_id
1 'polypeptide(L)'
;MKKLITVIILVLFVVGCGEVGGFSDQAKILKAQSSIVKLRNALEEYRFEKGAYPGNNSDWLKLISPYFTKEVVTETKEITEYKMKLMAADNNISQITGVISEMRRKTLLADSSLAHEIFVLVNEIDSILGIIETEIRRGTKMDFDNPIPKIEKLEAIIVSINVNEKKKDFLEKMKAQKEKIKKDIESMKQNIQNVVLLDDTTNELIDFLKQSIDTIYINTEKKTGGFSEKGLPNTDIVFNKITGLLDPKKNVYEIEIVENLRNEVNLYKNNYWNIEFLDYLNIFKKKLPTTKELLKDFLINKREETYLANTVMNVYNYLDKLRILVSYYKNAFGGLPTGDLSIYFADSIYFKEGLNLISSNPYLEAKEDGYVIRANANNPEKSKVELIVNYINSLNDMLNESFSSTPEYYTPDSTITFFVKAQAKDVLKSIVSTRPEFTFIPEKETTKVEVKKEKTKSRRKK
;
A
#
# COMPACT_ATOMS: atom_id res chain seq x y z
N MET A 1 -45.05 -12.55 6.46
CA MET A 1 -43.95 -12.91 7.40
C MET A 1 -42.61 -12.24 7.08
N LYS A 2 -42.07 -12.33 5.85
CA LYS A 2 -40.79 -11.65 5.50
C LYS A 2 -40.79 -10.13 5.73
N LYS A 3 -41.88 -9.42 5.41
CA LYS A 3 -42.01 -7.96 5.67
C LYS A 3 -42.11 -7.58 7.16
N LEU A 4 -42.52 -8.50 8.04
CA LEU A 4 -42.63 -8.23 9.49
C LEU A 4 -41.26 -8.37 10.18
N ILE A 5 -40.45 -9.34 9.72
CA ILE A 5 -39.08 -9.57 10.22
C ILE A 5 -38.16 -8.41 9.83
N THR A 6 -38.30 -7.84 8.63
CA THR A 6 -37.48 -6.68 8.21
C THR A 6 -37.79 -5.42 9.02
N VAL A 7 -39.04 -5.22 9.43
CA VAL A 7 -39.44 -4.07 10.28
C VAL A 7 -38.95 -4.26 11.72
N ILE A 8 -39.00 -5.48 12.26
CA ILE A 8 -38.51 -5.77 13.63
C ILE A 8 -36.98 -5.63 13.73
N ILE A 9 -36.23 -6.03 12.71
CA ILE A 9 -34.77 -5.83 12.68
C ILE A 9 -34.43 -4.34 12.55
N LEU A 10 -35.17 -3.56 11.75
CA LEU A 10 -34.96 -2.12 11.63
C LEU A 10 -35.30 -1.38 12.95
N VAL A 11 -36.34 -1.81 13.67
CA VAL A 11 -36.72 -1.26 14.98
C VAL A 11 -35.68 -1.61 16.06
N LEU A 12 -35.09 -2.80 16.04
CA LEU A 12 -34.00 -3.16 16.97
C LEU A 12 -32.72 -2.34 16.75
N PHE A 13 -32.41 -1.92 15.53
CA PHE A 13 -31.31 -0.99 15.25
C PHE A 13 -31.60 0.46 15.68
N VAL A 14 -32.87 0.87 15.74
CA VAL A 14 -33.27 2.23 16.16
C VAL A 14 -33.40 2.33 17.69
N VAL A 15 -33.88 1.27 18.37
CA VAL A 15 -34.04 1.25 19.84
C VAL A 15 -32.69 1.11 20.57
N GLY A 16 -31.71 0.39 20.00
CA GLY A 16 -30.37 0.25 20.59
C GLY A 16 -29.48 1.52 20.57
N CYS A 17 -29.90 2.59 19.88
CA CYS A 17 -29.17 3.85 19.79
C CYS A 17 -29.69 4.95 20.74
N GLY A 18 -30.80 4.72 21.44
CA GLY A 18 -31.49 5.76 22.24
C GLY A 18 -31.56 5.51 23.74
N GLU A 19 -31.14 4.34 24.24
CA GLU A 19 -31.17 4.05 25.68
C GLU A 19 -29.96 4.65 26.42
N VAL A 20 -30.24 5.19 27.60
CA VAL A 20 -29.23 5.69 28.55
C VAL A 20 -28.21 4.58 28.82
N GLY A 21 -26.93 4.82 28.50
CA GLY A 21 -25.87 3.81 28.63
C GLY A 21 -25.60 2.95 27.39
N GLY A 22 -26.21 3.27 26.23
CA GLY A 22 -25.93 2.60 24.95
C GLY A 22 -24.52 2.87 24.38
N PHE A 23 -24.24 2.37 23.17
CA PHE A 23 -22.91 2.47 22.53
C PHE A 23 -22.34 3.89 22.44
N SER A 24 -23.19 4.90 22.23
CA SER A 24 -22.78 6.31 22.20
C SER A 24 -22.23 6.78 23.55
N ASP A 25 -22.83 6.35 24.66
CA ASP A 25 -22.36 6.70 26.00
C ASP A 25 -21.07 5.96 26.36
N GLN A 26 -20.94 4.68 25.98
CA GLN A 26 -19.69 3.95 26.12
C GLN A 26 -18.53 4.63 25.35
N ALA A 27 -18.79 5.09 24.12
CA ALA A 27 -17.80 5.81 23.32
C ALA A 27 -17.38 7.14 23.99
N LYS A 28 -18.33 7.89 24.58
CA LYS A 28 -18.03 9.12 25.33
C LYS A 28 -17.21 8.85 26.60
N ILE A 29 -17.51 7.77 27.32
CA ILE A 29 -16.75 7.35 28.50
C ILE A 29 -15.32 6.97 28.10
N LEU A 30 -15.15 6.16 27.05
CA LEU A 30 -13.82 5.78 26.53
C LEU A 30 -13.03 7.00 26.07
N LYS A 31 -13.67 7.96 25.40
CA LYS A 31 -13.06 9.23 25.01
C LYS A 31 -12.59 10.03 26.23
N ALA A 32 -13.44 10.15 27.26
CA ALA A 32 -13.09 10.82 28.53
C ALA A 32 -11.93 10.12 29.25
N GLN A 33 -11.89 8.78 29.27
CA GLN A 33 -10.78 8.00 29.83
C GLN A 33 -9.48 8.22 29.05
N SER A 34 -9.52 8.26 27.72
CA SER A 34 -8.33 8.57 26.91
C SER A 34 -7.84 10.00 27.18
N SER A 35 -8.74 10.97 27.26
CA SER A 35 -8.40 12.37 27.51
C SER A 35 -7.86 12.62 28.92
N ILE A 36 -8.36 11.92 29.95
CA ILE A 36 -7.83 12.06 31.31
C ILE A 36 -6.42 11.47 31.45
N VAL A 37 -6.09 10.42 30.69
CA VAL A 37 -4.72 9.89 30.59
C VAL A 37 -3.79 10.91 29.93
N LYS A 38 -4.24 11.66 28.90
CA LYS A 38 -3.44 12.74 28.30
C LYS A 38 -3.15 13.86 29.30
N LEU A 39 -4.13 14.26 30.12
CA LEU A 39 -3.93 15.23 31.20
C LEU A 39 -2.90 14.73 32.22
N ARG A 40 -2.97 13.45 32.61
CA ARG A 40 -1.97 12.82 33.48
C ARG A 40 -0.57 12.94 32.89
N ASN A 41 -0.39 12.55 31.63
CA ASN A 41 0.93 12.55 30.99
C ASN A 41 1.50 13.97 30.88
N ALA A 42 0.68 14.97 30.54
CA ALA A 42 1.09 16.37 30.52
C ALA A 42 1.50 16.91 31.90
N LEU A 43 0.83 16.46 32.98
CA LEU A 43 1.21 16.78 34.35
C LEU A 43 2.54 16.13 34.76
N GLU A 44 2.80 14.89 34.33
CA GLU A 44 4.09 14.22 34.54
C GLU A 44 5.23 14.95 33.81
N GLU A 45 5.00 15.36 32.56
CA GLU A 45 5.98 16.12 31.78
C GLU A 45 6.26 17.49 32.43
N TYR A 46 5.21 18.18 32.88
CA TYR A 46 5.36 19.41 33.65
C TYR A 46 6.21 19.22 34.92
N ARG A 47 5.96 18.16 35.68
CA ARG A 47 6.76 17.86 36.87
C ARG A 47 8.21 17.55 36.52
N PHE A 48 8.45 16.79 35.46
CA PHE A 48 9.80 16.45 35.02
C PHE A 48 10.60 17.72 34.69
N GLU A 49 9.98 18.68 34.01
CA GLU A 49 10.64 19.94 33.65
C GLU A 49 10.77 20.94 34.80
N LYS A 50 9.74 21.06 35.65
CA LYS A 50 9.65 22.10 36.68
C LYS A 50 10.00 21.62 38.09
N GLY A 51 10.25 20.32 38.25
CA GLY A 51 10.56 19.66 39.53
C GLY A 51 9.34 19.36 40.42
N ALA A 52 8.16 19.88 40.10
CA ALA A 52 6.93 19.68 40.87
C ALA A 52 5.68 19.84 39.98
N TYR A 53 4.56 19.23 40.38
CA TYR A 53 3.23 19.45 39.81
C TYR A 53 2.70 20.87 40.12
N PRO A 54 1.74 21.38 39.34
CA PRO A 54 1.11 22.69 39.60
C PRO A 54 0.49 22.79 41.00
N GLY A 55 0.57 23.94 41.67
CA GLY A 55 -0.07 24.12 42.99
C GLY A 55 -1.60 24.16 42.95
N ASN A 56 -2.27 23.84 44.07
CA ASN A 56 -3.75 23.77 44.16
C ASN A 56 -4.50 25.04 43.71
N ASN A 57 -3.88 26.22 43.84
CA ASN A 57 -4.51 27.50 43.49
C ASN A 57 -3.99 28.06 42.15
N SER A 58 -3.27 27.25 41.37
CA SER A 58 -2.78 27.65 40.06
C SER A 58 -3.79 27.31 38.96
N ASP A 59 -3.73 28.06 37.85
CA ASP A 59 -4.38 27.67 36.62
C ASP A 59 -3.59 26.53 35.95
N TRP A 60 -3.72 25.34 36.52
CA TRP A 60 -2.96 24.15 36.12
C TRP A 60 -3.20 23.79 34.65
N LEU A 61 -4.40 24.04 34.12
CA LEU A 61 -4.71 23.84 32.70
C LEU A 61 -3.89 24.76 31.80
N LYS A 62 -3.77 26.04 32.15
CA LYS A 62 -2.89 26.97 31.43
C LYS A 62 -1.42 26.56 31.53
N LEU A 63 -0.99 26.05 32.68
CA LEU A 63 0.39 25.60 32.90
C LEU A 63 0.75 24.35 32.09
N ILE A 64 -0.18 23.41 31.90
CA ILE A 64 0.05 22.21 31.09
C ILE A 64 -0.35 22.38 29.61
N SER A 65 -1.01 23.49 29.27
CA SER A 65 -1.42 23.78 27.89
C SER A 65 -0.30 23.61 26.87
N PRO A 66 0.96 24.04 27.12
CA PRO A 66 2.06 23.83 26.18
C PRO A 66 2.30 22.37 25.74
N TYR A 67 2.04 21.37 26.60
CA TYR A 67 2.21 19.94 26.29
C TYR A 67 1.11 19.37 25.38
N PHE A 68 0.08 20.16 25.07
CA PHE A 68 -0.96 19.84 24.09
C PHE A 68 -0.72 20.50 22.74
N THR A 69 0.35 21.28 22.61
CA THR A 69 0.74 21.89 21.35
C THR A 69 1.39 20.86 20.44
N LYS A 70 0.84 20.68 19.24
CA LYS A 70 1.41 19.82 18.21
C LYS A 70 1.75 20.63 16.97
N GLU A 71 2.80 20.22 16.29
CA GLU A 71 3.10 20.70 14.95
C GLU A 71 2.14 20.07 13.93
N VAL A 72 1.52 20.92 13.13
CA VAL A 72 0.71 20.52 11.97
C VAL A 72 1.28 21.20 10.74
N VAL A 73 1.71 20.38 9.78
CA VAL A 73 2.15 20.87 8.48
C VAL A 73 0.92 21.27 7.67
N THR A 74 0.90 22.50 7.19
CA THR A 74 -0.16 23.02 6.32
C THR A 74 0.37 23.14 4.90
N GLU A 75 -0.31 22.48 3.97
CA GLU A 75 0.02 22.55 2.55
C GLU A 75 -0.53 23.83 1.93
N THR A 76 0.29 24.52 1.14
CA THR A 76 -0.20 25.63 0.33
C THR A 76 -1.03 25.09 -0.83
N LYS A 77 -1.84 25.97 -1.44
CA LYS A 77 -2.61 25.64 -2.64
C LYS A 77 -1.70 25.14 -3.77
N GLU A 78 -0.55 25.77 -3.96
CA GLU A 78 0.44 25.41 -4.98
C GLU A 78 0.98 23.99 -4.77
N ILE A 79 1.35 23.62 -3.53
CA ILE A 79 1.79 22.25 -3.20
C ILE A 79 0.70 21.23 -3.49
N THR A 80 -0.55 21.55 -3.16
CA THR A 80 -1.71 20.70 -3.47
C THR A 80 -1.88 20.51 -4.98
N GLU A 81 -1.78 21.60 -5.75
CA GLU A 81 -1.87 21.57 -7.21
C GLU A 81 -0.75 20.70 -7.83
N TYR A 82 0.49 20.81 -7.35
CA TYR A 82 1.60 19.95 -7.79
C TYR A 82 1.37 18.48 -7.48
N LYS A 83 0.89 18.13 -6.28
CA LYS A 83 0.52 16.75 -5.94
C LYS A 83 -0.56 16.20 -6.87
N MET A 84 -1.59 17.00 -7.16
CA MET A 84 -2.66 16.60 -8.08
C MET A 84 -2.12 16.33 -9.49
N LYS A 85 -1.20 17.16 -9.99
CA LYS A 85 -0.54 16.92 -11.29
C LYS A 85 0.23 15.60 -11.32
N LEU A 86 1.01 15.31 -10.27
CA LEU A 86 1.75 14.05 -10.15
C LEU A 86 0.81 12.84 -10.09
N MET A 87 -0.24 12.90 -9.26
CA MET A 87 -1.22 11.82 -9.15
C MET A 87 -1.95 11.60 -10.47
N ALA A 88 -2.32 12.66 -11.19
CA ALA A 88 -2.96 12.54 -12.49
C ALA A 88 -2.03 11.88 -13.53
N ALA A 89 -0.75 12.25 -13.55
CA ALA A 89 0.24 11.64 -14.43
C ALA A 89 0.48 10.16 -14.11
N ASP A 90 0.70 9.83 -12.83
CA ASP A 90 0.90 8.45 -12.36
C ASP A 90 -0.32 7.57 -12.66
N ASN A 91 -1.54 8.09 -12.45
CA ASN A 91 -2.78 7.39 -12.80
C ASN A 91 -2.91 7.14 -14.31
N ASN A 92 -2.61 8.14 -15.14
CA ASN A 92 -2.68 7.99 -16.59
C ASN A 92 -1.71 6.93 -17.10
N ILE A 93 -0.45 6.98 -16.66
CA ILE A 93 0.56 5.99 -17.07
C ILE A 93 0.23 4.62 -16.50
N SER A 94 -0.21 4.50 -15.25
CA SER A 94 -0.64 3.23 -14.67
C SER A 94 -1.79 2.58 -15.43
N GLN A 95 -2.76 3.37 -15.91
CA GLN A 95 -3.84 2.86 -16.77
C GLN A 95 -3.32 2.35 -18.11
N ILE A 96 -2.41 3.08 -18.74
CA ILE A 96 -1.77 2.68 -20.00
C ILE A 96 -0.96 1.38 -19.80
N THR A 97 -0.09 1.34 -18.79
CA THR A 97 0.69 0.16 -18.40
C THR A 97 -0.22 -1.04 -18.13
N GLY A 98 -1.33 -0.86 -17.42
CA GLY A 98 -2.31 -1.92 -17.16
C GLY A 98 -2.88 -2.54 -18.44
N VAL A 99 -3.20 -1.71 -19.45
CA VAL A 99 -3.70 -2.18 -20.74
C VAL A 99 -2.61 -2.93 -21.53
N ILE A 100 -1.39 -2.39 -21.59
CA ILE A 100 -0.26 -3.00 -22.31
C ILE A 100 0.21 -4.30 -21.64
N SER A 101 0.33 -4.32 -20.31
CA SER A 101 0.67 -5.50 -19.53
C SER A 101 -0.37 -6.62 -19.66
N GLU A 102 -1.67 -6.27 -19.69
CA GLU A 102 -2.73 -7.26 -19.94
C GLU A 102 -2.59 -7.89 -21.32
N MET A 103 -2.30 -7.07 -22.35
CA MET A 103 -2.02 -7.56 -23.69
C MET A 103 -0.80 -8.47 -23.71
N ARG A 104 0.30 -8.08 -23.04
CA ARG A 104 1.52 -8.89 -22.91
C ARG A 104 1.22 -10.28 -22.37
N ARG A 105 0.51 -10.34 -21.25
CA ARG A 105 0.09 -11.60 -20.61
C ARG A 105 -0.77 -12.45 -21.54
N LYS A 106 -1.76 -11.85 -22.21
CA LYS A 106 -2.64 -12.57 -23.13
C LYS A 106 -1.90 -13.10 -24.36
N THR A 107 -0.88 -12.38 -24.82
CA THR A 107 -0.05 -12.77 -25.97
C THR A 107 0.82 -13.99 -25.65
N LEU A 108 1.27 -14.16 -24.40
CA LEU A 108 2.03 -15.35 -23.95
C LEU A 108 1.24 -16.66 -24.02
N LEU A 109 -0.10 -16.58 -24.01
CA LEU A 109 -0.96 -17.75 -24.07
C LEU A 109 -1.29 -18.17 -25.51
N ALA A 110 -1.05 -17.29 -26.49
CA ALA A 110 -1.34 -17.55 -27.88
C ALA A 110 -0.16 -18.22 -28.60
N ASP A 111 -0.44 -18.89 -29.72
CA ASP A 111 0.56 -19.48 -30.59
C ASP A 111 1.52 -18.40 -31.13
N SER A 112 2.82 -18.71 -31.10
CA SER A 112 3.93 -17.96 -31.69
C SER A 112 3.62 -17.35 -33.06
N SER A 113 2.94 -18.07 -33.96
CA SER A 113 2.65 -17.58 -35.32
C SER A 113 1.69 -16.39 -35.35
N LEU A 114 0.82 -16.27 -34.34
CA LEU A 114 -0.18 -15.21 -34.22
C LEU A 114 0.29 -14.10 -33.27
N ALA A 115 1.18 -14.45 -32.33
CA ALA A 115 1.50 -13.66 -31.16
C ALA A 115 2.87 -12.97 -31.23
N HIS A 116 3.81 -13.48 -32.03
CA HIS A 116 5.21 -13.05 -31.98
C HIS A 116 5.40 -11.55 -32.25
N GLU A 117 4.88 -11.04 -33.37
CA GLU A 117 5.05 -9.62 -33.73
C GLU A 117 4.39 -8.68 -32.71
N ILE A 118 3.22 -9.08 -32.20
CA ILE A 118 2.51 -8.36 -31.15
C ILE A 118 3.33 -8.34 -29.87
N PHE A 119 3.89 -9.49 -29.48
CA PHE A 119 4.68 -9.64 -28.25
C PHE A 119 5.93 -8.76 -28.26
N VAL A 120 6.64 -8.72 -29.39
CA VAL A 120 7.83 -7.87 -29.56
C VAL A 120 7.46 -6.40 -29.32
N LEU A 121 6.43 -5.89 -30.00
CA LEU A 121 6.02 -4.49 -29.85
C LEU A 121 5.51 -4.18 -28.45
N VAL A 122 4.72 -5.07 -27.86
CA VAL A 122 4.18 -4.88 -26.51
C VAL A 122 5.31 -4.83 -25.48
N ASN A 123 6.34 -5.67 -25.58
CA ASN A 123 7.49 -5.63 -24.67
C ASN A 123 8.29 -4.33 -24.80
N GLU A 124 8.49 -3.84 -26.03
CA GLU A 124 9.18 -2.56 -26.25
C GLU A 124 8.38 -1.39 -25.64
N ILE A 125 7.06 -1.37 -25.85
CA ILE A 125 6.18 -0.34 -25.27
C ILE A 125 6.20 -0.42 -23.74
N ASP A 126 6.06 -1.61 -23.17
CA ASP A 126 6.08 -1.87 -21.73
C ASP A 126 7.40 -1.40 -21.09
N SER A 127 8.53 -1.67 -21.75
CA SER A 127 9.84 -1.18 -21.32
C SER A 127 9.92 0.35 -21.29
N ILE A 128 9.39 1.02 -22.32
CA ILE A 128 9.36 2.49 -22.38
C ILE A 128 8.45 3.07 -21.30
N LEU A 129 7.28 2.47 -21.08
CA LEU A 129 6.36 2.87 -20.02
C LEU A 129 7.01 2.74 -18.63
N GLY A 130 7.79 1.69 -18.38
CA GLY A 130 8.57 1.55 -17.15
C GLY A 130 9.60 2.68 -16.94
N ILE A 131 10.21 3.18 -18.02
CA ILE A 131 11.09 4.35 -17.96
C ILE A 131 10.28 5.61 -17.63
N ILE A 132 9.13 5.81 -18.28
CA ILE A 132 8.22 6.94 -18.02
C ILE A 132 7.73 6.94 -16.56
N GLU A 133 7.29 5.79 -16.03
CA GLU A 133 6.89 5.66 -14.62
C GLU A 133 8.03 6.03 -13.67
N THR A 134 9.26 5.63 -14.01
CA THR A 134 10.44 5.95 -13.22
C THR A 134 10.75 7.45 -13.26
N GLU A 135 10.63 8.08 -14.43
CA GLU A 135 10.75 9.54 -14.58
C GLU A 135 9.72 10.28 -13.71
N ILE A 136 8.45 9.86 -13.77
CA ILE A 136 7.36 10.47 -12.97
C ILE A 136 7.63 10.33 -11.49
N ARG A 137 8.07 9.16 -11.01
CA ARG A 137 8.32 8.91 -9.59
C ARG A 137 9.56 9.62 -9.06
N ARG A 138 10.64 9.65 -9.85
CA ARG A 138 11.93 10.23 -9.43
C ARG A 138 12.07 11.71 -9.73
N GLY A 139 11.24 12.27 -10.60
CA GLY A 139 11.39 13.65 -11.06
C GLY A 139 12.71 13.88 -11.81
N THR A 140 13.18 12.88 -12.55
CA THR A 140 14.42 12.96 -13.34
C THR A 140 14.06 12.67 -14.78
N LYS A 141 14.33 13.60 -15.69
CA LYS A 141 14.12 13.38 -17.13
C LYS A 141 14.96 12.20 -17.59
N MET A 142 14.32 11.27 -18.29
CA MET A 142 14.95 10.10 -18.88
C MET A 142 14.76 10.13 -20.40
N ASP A 143 15.80 9.72 -21.12
CA ASP A 143 15.70 9.57 -22.56
C ASP A 143 15.07 8.21 -22.88
N PHE A 144 14.10 8.23 -23.78
CA PHE A 144 13.45 7.04 -24.30
C PHE A 144 12.89 7.32 -25.70
N ASP A 145 12.81 6.27 -26.51
CA ASP A 145 12.18 6.34 -27.82
C ASP A 145 10.70 6.71 -27.69
N ASN A 146 10.19 7.53 -28.62
CA ASN A 146 8.76 7.80 -28.69
C ASN A 146 7.97 6.47 -28.87
N PRO A 147 7.07 6.09 -27.93
CA PRO A 147 6.30 4.86 -28.03
C PRO A 147 5.12 4.94 -29.01
N ILE A 148 4.71 6.15 -29.44
CA ILE A 148 3.53 6.34 -30.30
C ILE A 148 3.63 5.58 -31.63
N PRO A 149 4.74 5.64 -32.40
CA PRO A 149 4.89 4.85 -33.62
C PRO A 149 4.81 3.34 -33.40
N LYS A 150 5.28 2.86 -32.23
CA LYS A 150 5.20 1.43 -31.87
C LYS A 150 3.76 1.01 -31.58
N ILE A 151 2.98 1.87 -30.90
CA ILE A 151 1.54 1.69 -30.68
C ILE A 151 0.77 1.69 -32.01
N GLU A 152 1.13 2.58 -32.95
CA GLU A 152 0.50 2.64 -34.28
C GLU A 152 0.77 1.37 -35.10
N LYS A 153 2.00 0.85 -35.05
CA LYS A 153 2.34 -0.42 -35.68
C LYS A 153 1.57 -1.59 -35.04
N LEU A 154 1.44 -1.60 -33.71
CA LEU A 154 0.64 -2.58 -32.98
C LEU A 154 -0.83 -2.51 -33.41
N GLU A 155 -1.39 -1.31 -33.51
CA GLU A 155 -2.76 -1.07 -33.99
C GLU A 155 -2.96 -1.64 -35.41
N ALA A 156 -2.05 -1.35 -36.34
CA ALA A 156 -2.12 -1.84 -37.71
C ALA A 156 -2.14 -3.38 -37.79
N ILE A 157 -1.24 -4.04 -37.06
CA ILE A 157 -1.19 -5.51 -36.99
C ILE A 157 -2.52 -6.05 -36.46
N ILE A 158 -2.99 -5.51 -35.35
CA ILE A 158 -4.23 -5.97 -34.70
C ILE A 158 -5.44 -5.77 -35.62
N VAL A 159 -5.52 -4.65 -36.35
CA VAL A 159 -6.59 -4.36 -37.32
C VAL A 159 -6.56 -5.34 -38.50
N SER A 160 -5.38 -5.73 -39.00
CA SER A 160 -5.26 -6.69 -40.10
C SER A 160 -5.72 -8.11 -39.75
N ILE A 161 -5.82 -8.46 -38.46
CA ILE A 161 -6.28 -9.78 -38.03
C ILE A 161 -7.80 -9.88 -38.18
N ASN A 162 -8.25 -10.72 -39.11
CA ASN A 162 -9.64 -11.15 -39.21
C ASN A 162 -9.99 -12.12 -38.08
N VAL A 163 -10.42 -11.55 -36.95
CA VAL A 163 -10.71 -12.30 -35.71
C VAL A 163 -11.77 -13.38 -35.91
N ASN A 164 -12.81 -13.12 -36.70
CA ASN A 164 -13.92 -14.06 -36.87
C ASN A 164 -13.51 -15.28 -37.71
N GLU A 165 -12.77 -15.05 -38.79
CA GLU A 165 -12.22 -16.11 -39.63
C GLU A 165 -11.24 -16.99 -38.87
N LYS A 166 -10.25 -16.39 -38.19
CA LYS A 166 -9.29 -17.14 -37.38
C LYS A 166 -9.94 -17.96 -36.26
N LYS A 167 -10.97 -17.41 -35.60
CA LYS A 167 -11.73 -18.16 -34.59
C LYS A 167 -12.43 -19.36 -35.20
N LYS A 168 -13.04 -19.18 -36.37
CA LYS A 168 -13.71 -20.27 -37.09
C LYS A 168 -12.70 -21.38 -37.42
N ASP A 169 -11.53 -21.03 -37.92
CA ASP A 169 -10.45 -21.99 -38.22
C ASP A 169 -10.05 -22.80 -36.98
N PHE A 170 -9.84 -22.14 -35.84
CA PHE A 170 -9.48 -22.81 -34.60
C PHE A 170 -10.63 -23.69 -34.05
N LEU A 171 -11.88 -23.23 -34.14
CA LEU A 171 -13.04 -24.02 -33.74
C LEU A 171 -13.20 -25.28 -34.60
N GLU A 172 -13.00 -25.17 -35.91
CA GLU A 172 -13.06 -26.32 -36.82
C GLU A 172 -11.93 -27.32 -36.52
N LYS A 173 -10.70 -26.83 -36.28
CA LYS A 173 -9.58 -27.67 -35.83
C LYS A 173 -9.89 -28.38 -34.52
N MET A 174 -10.43 -27.67 -33.53
CA MET A 174 -10.82 -28.28 -32.25
C MET A 174 -11.93 -29.32 -32.45
N LYS A 175 -12.95 -29.03 -33.26
CA LYS A 175 -14.03 -29.98 -33.54
C LYS A 175 -13.49 -31.29 -34.15
N ALA A 176 -12.57 -31.19 -35.10
CA ALA A 176 -11.93 -32.35 -35.72
C ALA A 176 -11.03 -33.12 -34.73
N GLN A 177 -10.23 -32.41 -33.94
CA GLN A 177 -9.32 -33.01 -32.95
C GLN A 177 -10.05 -33.68 -31.78
N LYS A 178 -11.18 -33.12 -31.35
CA LYS A 178 -11.95 -33.60 -30.20
C LYS A 178 -12.28 -35.09 -30.29
N GLU A 179 -12.85 -35.52 -31.41
CA GLU A 179 -13.27 -36.92 -31.58
C GLU A 179 -12.06 -37.85 -31.75
N LYS A 180 -11.00 -37.37 -32.41
CA LYS A 180 -9.73 -38.08 -32.52
C LYS A 180 -9.12 -38.33 -31.14
N ILE A 181 -8.97 -37.28 -30.33
CA ILE A 181 -8.40 -37.36 -28.97
C ILE A 181 -9.20 -38.31 -28.10
N LYS A 182 -10.54 -38.28 -28.16
CA LYS A 182 -11.37 -39.23 -27.41
C LYS A 182 -11.10 -40.69 -27.79
N LYS A 183 -10.97 -40.97 -29.08
CA LYS A 183 -10.61 -42.30 -29.56
C LYS A 183 -9.20 -42.70 -29.10
N ASP A 184 -8.27 -41.77 -29.13
CA ASP A 184 -6.88 -42.01 -28.72
C ASP A 184 -6.76 -42.20 -27.20
N ILE A 185 -7.62 -41.56 -26.39
CA ILE A 185 -7.75 -41.85 -24.95
C ILE A 185 -8.21 -43.30 -24.72
N GLU A 186 -9.19 -43.79 -25.48
CA GLU A 186 -9.64 -45.20 -25.36
C GLU A 186 -8.56 -46.17 -25.80
N SER A 187 -7.87 -45.87 -26.90
CA SER A 187 -6.77 -46.70 -27.39
C SER A 187 -5.62 -46.73 -26.37
N MET A 188 -5.26 -45.59 -25.79
CA MET A 188 -4.29 -45.52 -24.69
C MET A 188 -4.75 -46.38 -23.51
N LYS A 189 -6.01 -46.23 -23.05
CA LYS A 189 -6.56 -47.02 -21.95
C LYS A 189 -6.40 -48.53 -22.19
N GLN A 190 -6.76 -49.01 -23.38
CA GLN A 190 -6.64 -50.42 -23.75
C GLN A 190 -5.18 -50.89 -23.75
N ASN A 191 -4.26 -50.11 -24.33
CA ASN A 191 -2.84 -50.46 -24.37
C ASN A 191 -2.24 -50.53 -22.96
N ILE A 192 -2.57 -49.58 -22.08
CA ILE A 192 -2.12 -49.59 -20.68
C ILE A 192 -2.67 -50.80 -19.92
N GLN A 193 -3.96 -51.13 -20.11
CA GLN A 193 -4.61 -52.27 -19.44
C GLN A 193 -3.98 -53.62 -19.80
N ASN A 194 -3.33 -53.74 -20.96
CA ASN A 194 -2.63 -54.95 -21.37
C ASN A 194 -1.33 -55.19 -20.59
N VAL A 195 -0.76 -54.14 -19.98
CA VAL A 195 0.52 -54.20 -19.27
C VAL A 195 0.40 -53.96 -17.77
N VAL A 196 -0.61 -53.20 -17.33
CA VAL A 196 -0.82 -52.85 -15.92
C VAL A 196 -2.31 -52.86 -15.57
N LEU A 197 -2.64 -53.37 -14.37
CA LEU A 197 -4.00 -53.29 -13.82
C LEU A 197 -4.33 -51.85 -13.40
N LEU A 198 -5.36 -51.27 -14.00
CA LEU A 198 -5.86 -49.93 -13.65
C LEU A 198 -6.82 -50.01 -12.46
N ASP A 199 -6.53 -49.26 -11.39
CA ASP A 199 -7.45 -49.07 -10.27
C ASP A 199 -8.63 -48.14 -10.61
N ASP A 200 -9.64 -48.12 -9.75
CA ASP A 200 -10.83 -47.27 -9.94
C ASP A 200 -10.46 -45.79 -10.05
N THR A 201 -9.52 -45.33 -9.23
CA THR A 201 -9.03 -43.94 -9.26
C THR A 201 -8.42 -43.57 -10.62
N THR A 202 -7.65 -44.46 -11.24
CA THR A 202 -7.05 -44.21 -12.55
C THR A 202 -8.12 -44.24 -13.66
N ASN A 203 -9.11 -45.13 -13.55
CA ASN A 203 -10.26 -45.12 -14.47
C ASN A 203 -11.06 -43.81 -14.36
N GLU A 204 -11.33 -43.34 -13.15
CA GLU A 204 -12.00 -42.05 -12.90
C GLU A 204 -11.20 -40.88 -13.49
N LEU A 205 -9.87 -40.88 -13.37
CA LEU A 205 -9.00 -39.86 -13.97
C LEU A 205 -9.01 -39.88 -15.51
N ILE A 206 -9.10 -41.06 -16.12
CA ILE A 206 -9.24 -41.20 -17.58
C ILE A 206 -10.60 -40.67 -18.05
N ASP A 207 -11.67 -40.95 -17.30
CA ASP A 207 -13.00 -40.42 -17.62
C ASP A 207 -13.08 -38.90 -17.40
N PHE A 208 -12.41 -38.39 -16.37
CA PHE A 208 -12.19 -36.96 -16.17
C PHE A 208 -11.47 -36.33 -17.36
N LEU A 209 -10.44 -36.98 -17.94
CA LEU A 209 -9.75 -36.48 -19.13
C LEU A 209 -10.72 -36.35 -20.32
N LYS A 210 -11.56 -37.36 -20.59
CA LYS A 210 -12.57 -37.29 -21.67
C LYS A 210 -13.57 -36.15 -21.44
N GLN A 211 -14.11 -36.04 -20.24
CA GLN A 211 -15.04 -34.98 -19.86
C GLN A 211 -14.38 -33.60 -20.00
N SER A 212 -13.09 -33.51 -19.67
CA SER A 212 -12.31 -32.27 -19.82
C SER A 212 -12.24 -31.82 -21.27
N ILE A 213 -12.01 -32.73 -22.22
CA ILE A 213 -12.01 -32.40 -23.66
C ILE A 213 -13.39 -31.87 -24.10
N ASP A 214 -14.48 -32.50 -23.67
CA ASP A 214 -15.84 -32.02 -23.94
C ASP A 214 -16.10 -30.63 -23.37
N THR A 215 -15.73 -30.42 -22.12
CA THR A 215 -15.97 -29.16 -21.39
C THR A 215 -15.22 -28.02 -22.05
N ILE A 216 -13.96 -28.25 -22.45
CA ILE A 216 -13.15 -27.28 -23.18
C ILE A 216 -13.85 -26.89 -24.48
N TYR A 217 -14.26 -27.87 -25.31
CA TYR A 217 -14.96 -27.59 -26.57
C TYR A 217 -16.23 -26.76 -26.36
N ILE A 218 -17.11 -27.22 -25.46
CA ILE A 218 -18.44 -26.64 -25.23
C ILE A 218 -18.31 -25.19 -24.77
N ASN A 219 -17.37 -24.91 -23.87
CA ASN A 219 -17.16 -23.55 -23.36
C ASN A 219 -16.61 -22.62 -24.45
N THR A 220 -15.73 -23.15 -25.31
CA THR A 220 -15.20 -22.41 -26.46
C THR A 220 -16.31 -22.08 -27.46
N GLU A 221 -17.19 -23.03 -27.77
CA GLU A 221 -18.27 -22.89 -28.75
C GLU A 221 -19.39 -21.96 -28.26
N LYS A 222 -19.83 -22.12 -27.00
CA LYS A 222 -20.99 -21.39 -26.45
C LYS A 222 -20.67 -19.97 -25.98
N LYS A 223 -19.39 -19.57 -25.95
CA LYS A 223 -18.93 -18.27 -25.39
C LYS A 223 -19.41 -18.03 -23.94
N THR A 224 -19.79 -19.08 -23.22
CA THR A 224 -20.33 -18.97 -21.86
C THR A 224 -19.19 -18.90 -20.86
N GLY A 225 -18.59 -17.72 -20.75
CA GLY A 225 -17.53 -17.42 -19.78
C GLY A 225 -16.22 -18.13 -20.12
N GLY A 226 -15.21 -17.36 -20.51
CA GLY A 226 -13.85 -17.89 -20.62
C GLY A 226 -13.44 -18.54 -19.30
N PHE A 227 -12.70 -19.64 -19.38
CA PHE A 227 -12.04 -20.15 -18.19
C PHE A 227 -11.06 -19.08 -17.70
N SER A 228 -11.07 -18.81 -16.39
CA SER A 228 -9.86 -18.22 -15.79
C SER A 228 -8.68 -19.18 -16.04
N GLU A 229 -7.45 -18.69 -15.97
CA GLU A 229 -6.23 -19.52 -16.07
C GLU A 229 -6.24 -20.70 -15.08
N LYS A 230 -7.04 -20.61 -14.01
CA LYS A 230 -7.28 -21.64 -12.98
C LYS A 230 -8.47 -22.56 -13.25
N GLY A 231 -9.25 -22.29 -14.30
CA GLY A 231 -10.50 -22.99 -14.62
C GLY A 231 -10.35 -24.11 -15.63
N LEU A 232 -9.27 -24.13 -16.43
CA LEU A 232 -9.03 -25.24 -17.35
C LEU A 232 -8.71 -26.52 -16.57
N PRO A 233 -9.28 -27.66 -16.96
CA PRO A 233 -8.94 -28.94 -16.34
C PRO A 233 -7.44 -29.24 -16.43
N ASN A 234 -6.84 -29.57 -15.28
CA ASN A 234 -5.46 -30.00 -15.20
C ASN A 234 -5.33 -31.47 -15.66
N THR A 235 -5.15 -31.65 -16.96
CA THR A 235 -5.01 -32.97 -17.60
C THR A 235 -3.67 -33.63 -17.30
N ASP A 236 -2.64 -32.87 -16.90
CA ASP A 236 -1.30 -33.42 -16.65
C ASP A 236 -1.29 -34.34 -15.43
N ILE A 237 -2.19 -34.13 -14.48
CA ILE A 237 -2.40 -35.06 -13.35
C ILE A 237 -2.73 -36.46 -13.86
N VAL A 238 -3.55 -36.57 -14.91
CA VAL A 238 -3.94 -37.86 -15.51
C VAL A 238 -2.73 -38.50 -16.18
N PHE A 239 -2.03 -37.76 -17.04
CA PHE A 239 -0.86 -38.29 -17.74
C PHE A 239 0.26 -38.68 -16.77
N ASN A 240 0.57 -37.87 -15.77
CA ASN A 240 1.60 -38.17 -14.77
C ASN A 240 1.23 -39.40 -13.94
N LYS A 241 -0.03 -39.56 -13.57
CA LYS A 241 -0.51 -40.75 -12.85
C LYS A 241 -0.34 -42.00 -13.70
N ILE A 242 -0.74 -41.97 -14.98
CA ILE A 242 -0.62 -43.11 -15.90
C ILE A 242 0.86 -43.46 -16.14
N THR A 243 1.70 -42.48 -16.48
CA THR A 243 3.15 -42.71 -16.68
C THR A 243 3.80 -43.26 -15.42
N GLY A 244 3.38 -42.83 -14.23
CA GLY A 244 3.88 -43.33 -12.95
C GLY A 244 3.54 -44.79 -12.64
N LEU A 245 2.59 -45.41 -13.37
CA LEU A 245 2.26 -46.83 -13.24
C LEU A 245 3.13 -47.73 -14.15
N LEU A 246 3.86 -47.15 -15.10
CA LEU A 246 4.62 -47.88 -16.12
C LEU A 246 6.10 -48.01 -15.74
N ASP A 247 6.71 -49.16 -16.04
CA ASP A 247 8.15 -49.36 -15.90
C ASP A 247 8.88 -48.74 -17.11
N PRO A 248 9.71 -47.68 -16.92
CA PRO A 248 10.36 -46.98 -18.03
C PRO A 248 11.25 -47.85 -18.92
N LYS A 249 11.72 -49.01 -18.42
CA LYS A 249 12.57 -49.93 -19.20
C LYS A 249 11.76 -50.97 -19.98
N LYS A 250 10.54 -51.28 -19.53
CA LYS A 250 9.71 -52.36 -20.11
C LYS A 250 8.56 -51.83 -20.94
N ASN A 251 8.07 -50.64 -20.62
CA ASN A 251 6.85 -50.05 -21.19
C ASN A 251 7.14 -48.83 -22.06
N VAL A 252 8.24 -48.85 -22.82
CA VAL A 252 8.68 -47.72 -23.65
C VAL A 252 7.60 -47.31 -24.64
N TYR A 253 6.95 -48.29 -25.27
CA TYR A 253 5.88 -48.08 -26.25
C TYR A 253 4.64 -47.42 -25.63
N GLU A 254 4.19 -47.90 -24.47
CA GLU A 254 3.02 -47.33 -23.79
C GLU A 254 3.30 -45.91 -23.27
N ILE A 255 4.52 -45.64 -22.78
CA ILE A 255 4.94 -44.29 -22.39
C ILE A 255 4.91 -43.36 -23.61
N GLU A 256 5.41 -43.81 -24.76
CA GLU A 256 5.36 -43.03 -26.00
C GLU A 256 3.91 -42.71 -26.42
N ILE A 257 2.98 -43.65 -26.30
CA ILE A 257 1.54 -43.40 -26.54
C ILE A 257 1.01 -42.31 -25.59
N VAL A 258 1.33 -42.39 -24.31
CA VAL A 258 0.87 -41.42 -23.29
C VAL A 258 1.41 -40.02 -23.59
N GLU A 259 2.70 -39.90 -23.94
CA GLU A 259 3.32 -38.61 -24.27
C GLU A 259 2.80 -38.03 -25.58
N ASN A 260 2.58 -38.86 -26.61
CA ASN A 260 1.97 -38.42 -27.86
C ASN A 260 0.55 -37.88 -27.61
N LEU A 261 -0.27 -38.58 -26.82
CA LEU A 261 -1.60 -38.10 -26.45
C LEU A 261 -1.54 -36.82 -25.61
N ARG A 262 -0.58 -36.69 -24.68
CA ARG A 262 -0.35 -35.46 -23.92
C ARG A 262 -0.08 -34.28 -24.86
N ASN A 263 0.78 -34.47 -25.86
CA ASN A 263 1.10 -33.45 -26.85
C ASN A 263 -0.14 -33.05 -27.67
N GLU A 264 -0.96 -34.02 -28.07
CA GLU A 264 -2.21 -33.73 -28.79
C GLU A 264 -3.21 -32.95 -27.94
N VAL A 265 -3.37 -33.31 -26.66
CA VAL A 265 -4.21 -32.57 -25.72
C VAL A 265 -3.68 -31.16 -25.48
N ASN A 266 -2.35 -30.96 -25.45
CA ASN A 266 -1.75 -29.64 -25.34
C ASN A 266 -1.99 -28.78 -26.60
N LEU A 267 -1.85 -29.36 -27.80
CA LEU A 267 -2.20 -28.68 -29.06
C LEU A 267 -3.69 -28.30 -29.08
N TYR A 268 -4.56 -29.17 -28.57
CA TYR A 268 -5.98 -28.91 -28.44
C TYR A 268 -6.27 -27.72 -27.49
N LYS A 269 -5.61 -27.68 -26.33
CA LYS A 269 -5.67 -26.55 -25.39
C LYS A 269 -5.12 -25.25 -25.99
N ASN A 270 -4.07 -25.32 -26.81
CA ASN A 270 -3.54 -24.13 -27.49
C ASN A 270 -4.56 -23.50 -28.45
N ASN A 271 -5.38 -24.30 -29.13
CA ASN A 271 -6.46 -23.76 -29.97
C ASN A 271 -7.50 -22.98 -29.14
N TYR A 272 -7.83 -23.47 -27.94
CA TYR A 272 -8.67 -22.73 -27.00
C TYR A 272 -8.03 -21.38 -26.62
N TRP A 273 -6.74 -21.38 -26.24
CA TRP A 273 -6.05 -20.14 -25.87
C TRP A 273 -5.94 -19.14 -27.02
N ASN A 274 -5.77 -19.62 -28.26
CA ASN A 274 -5.80 -18.77 -29.44
C ASN A 274 -7.17 -18.09 -29.60
N ILE A 275 -8.27 -18.80 -29.36
CA ILE A 275 -9.63 -18.22 -29.42
C ILE A 275 -9.81 -17.17 -28.32
N GLU A 276 -9.41 -17.46 -27.09
CA GLU A 276 -9.43 -16.52 -25.96
C GLU A 276 -8.62 -15.24 -26.26
N PHE A 277 -7.42 -15.40 -26.83
CA PHE A 277 -6.60 -14.28 -27.25
C PHE A 277 -7.28 -13.44 -28.34
N LEU A 278 -7.90 -14.09 -29.33
CA LEU A 278 -8.66 -13.41 -30.38
C LEU A 278 -9.92 -12.71 -29.83
N ASP A 279 -10.56 -13.22 -28.77
CA ASP A 279 -11.63 -12.51 -28.03
C ASP A 279 -11.07 -11.28 -27.32
N TYR A 280 -9.93 -11.42 -26.65
CA TYR A 280 -9.26 -10.31 -26.00
C TYR A 280 -8.84 -9.23 -27.00
N LEU A 281 -8.35 -9.59 -28.19
CA LEU A 281 -7.99 -8.63 -29.23
C LEU A 281 -9.15 -7.70 -29.60
N ASN A 282 -10.40 -8.18 -29.62
CA ASN A 282 -11.56 -7.32 -29.87
C ASN A 282 -11.80 -6.31 -28.74
N ILE A 283 -11.51 -6.68 -27.49
CA ILE A 283 -11.58 -5.78 -26.34
C ILE A 283 -10.43 -4.76 -26.43
N PHE A 284 -9.21 -5.24 -26.70
CA PHE A 284 -8.02 -4.42 -26.82
C PHE A 284 -8.14 -3.39 -27.94
N LYS A 285 -8.67 -3.77 -29.12
CA LYS A 285 -9.02 -2.87 -30.24
C LYS A 285 -9.83 -1.65 -29.79
N LYS A 286 -10.74 -1.82 -28.82
CA LYS A 286 -11.57 -0.72 -28.28
C LYS A 286 -10.83 0.17 -27.29
N LYS A 287 -9.87 -0.40 -26.54
CA LYS A 287 -9.07 0.32 -25.54
C LYS A 287 -7.89 1.08 -26.16
N LEU A 288 -7.37 0.61 -27.29
CA LEU A 288 -6.14 1.10 -27.90
C LEU A 288 -6.20 2.59 -28.30
N PRO A 289 -7.27 3.12 -28.91
CA PRO A 289 -7.35 4.55 -29.25
C PRO A 289 -7.24 5.45 -28.02
N THR A 290 -7.98 5.13 -26.95
CA THR A 290 -7.91 5.88 -25.68
C THR A 290 -6.52 5.77 -25.05
N THR A 291 -5.90 4.59 -25.11
CA THR A 291 -4.54 4.36 -24.59
C THR A 291 -3.52 5.23 -25.33
N LYS A 292 -3.64 5.29 -26.67
CA LYS A 292 -2.79 6.12 -27.54
C LYS A 292 -2.96 7.61 -27.25
N GLU A 293 -4.20 8.10 -27.15
CA GLU A 293 -4.49 9.50 -26.88
C GLU A 293 -4.03 9.93 -25.48
N LEU A 294 -4.24 9.09 -24.45
CA LEU A 294 -3.72 9.36 -23.11
C LEU A 294 -2.20 9.46 -23.09
N LEU A 295 -1.50 8.56 -23.79
CA LEU A 295 -0.05 8.60 -23.85
C LEU A 295 0.45 9.82 -24.62
N LYS A 296 -0.20 10.15 -25.73
CA LYS A 296 0.13 11.33 -26.53
C LYS A 296 -0.06 12.63 -25.75
N ASP A 297 -1.19 12.78 -25.07
CA ASP A 297 -1.47 13.92 -24.20
C ASP A 297 -0.44 14.02 -23.08
N PHE A 298 -0.06 12.89 -22.46
CA PHE A 298 1.01 12.90 -21.48
C PHE A 298 2.33 13.40 -22.06
N LEU A 299 2.79 12.81 -23.17
CA LEU A 299 4.09 13.11 -23.76
C LEU A 299 4.20 14.57 -24.25
N ILE A 300 3.13 15.11 -24.82
CA ILE A 300 3.13 16.46 -25.42
C ILE A 300 2.83 17.53 -24.38
N ASN A 301 1.77 17.34 -23.58
CA ASN A 301 1.23 18.43 -22.76
C ASN A 301 1.62 18.30 -21.29
N LYS A 302 1.76 17.09 -20.75
CA LYS A 302 1.86 16.88 -19.28
C LYS A 302 3.24 16.51 -18.79
N ARG A 303 4.13 16.00 -19.64
CA ARG A 303 5.44 15.49 -19.24
C ARG A 303 6.27 16.57 -18.55
N GLU A 304 6.38 17.75 -19.16
CA GLU A 304 7.15 18.86 -18.58
C GLU A 304 6.53 19.36 -17.27
N GLU A 305 5.21 19.54 -17.25
CA GLU A 305 4.51 19.96 -16.04
C GLU A 305 4.68 18.96 -14.89
N THR A 306 4.66 17.67 -15.20
CA THR A 306 4.86 16.59 -14.23
C THR A 306 6.28 16.60 -13.69
N TYR A 307 7.28 16.81 -14.56
CA TYR A 307 8.67 16.95 -14.16
C TYR A 307 8.90 18.15 -13.22
N LEU A 308 8.34 19.32 -13.58
CA LEU A 308 8.42 20.51 -12.75
C LEU A 308 7.72 20.32 -11.40
N ALA A 309 6.52 19.72 -11.41
CA ALA A 309 5.77 19.39 -10.20
C ALA A 309 6.57 18.46 -9.29
N ASN A 310 7.23 17.43 -9.84
CA ASN A 310 8.02 16.50 -9.04
C ASN A 310 9.24 17.20 -8.43
N THR A 311 9.91 18.06 -9.19
CA THR A 311 11.06 18.84 -8.69
C THR A 311 10.68 19.68 -7.47
N VAL A 312 9.54 20.38 -7.53
CA VAL A 312 9.01 21.14 -6.39
C VAL A 312 8.64 20.23 -5.22
N MET A 313 7.97 19.11 -5.49
CA MET A 313 7.57 18.16 -4.44
C MET A 313 8.76 17.49 -3.74
N ASN A 314 9.86 17.23 -4.45
CA ASN A 314 11.09 16.71 -3.85
C ASN A 314 11.71 17.71 -2.87
N VAL A 315 11.69 19.00 -3.22
CA VAL A 315 12.13 20.07 -2.31
C VAL A 315 11.19 20.16 -1.11
N TYR A 316 9.86 20.14 -1.32
CA TYR A 316 8.89 20.16 -0.23
C TYR A 316 9.11 19.01 0.77
N ASN A 317 9.29 17.78 0.26
CA ASN A 317 9.60 16.60 1.07
C ASN A 317 10.96 16.74 1.79
N TYR A 318 11.95 17.36 1.15
CA TYR A 318 13.22 17.67 1.77
C TYR A 318 13.07 18.69 2.92
N LEU A 319 12.27 19.74 2.75
CA LEU A 319 11.98 20.70 3.81
C LEU A 319 11.29 20.03 5.01
N ASP A 320 10.38 19.08 4.77
CA ASP A 320 9.76 18.30 5.86
C ASP A 320 10.77 17.40 6.59
N LYS A 321 11.79 16.86 5.90
CA LYS A 321 12.91 16.19 6.58
C LYS A 321 13.71 17.16 7.45
N LEU A 322 13.96 18.39 6.97
CA LEU A 322 14.64 19.41 7.76
C LEU A 322 13.83 19.83 8.99
N ARG A 323 12.49 19.81 8.91
CA ARG A 323 11.61 20.05 10.07
C ARG A 323 11.96 19.13 11.24
N ILE A 324 12.30 17.88 10.98
CA ILE A 324 12.70 16.92 12.02
C ILE A 324 13.99 17.39 12.72
N LEU A 325 14.98 17.88 11.96
CA LEU A 325 16.21 18.45 12.52
C LEU A 325 15.94 19.71 13.35
N VAL A 326 15.02 20.55 12.88
CA VAL A 326 14.54 21.74 13.61
C VAL A 326 13.92 21.34 14.95
N SER A 327 13.07 20.31 14.97
CA SER A 327 12.48 19.80 16.21
C SER A 327 13.56 19.27 17.18
N TYR A 328 14.55 18.52 16.68
CA TYR A 328 15.67 18.07 17.52
C TYR A 328 16.48 19.23 18.11
N TYR A 329 16.79 20.23 17.27
CA TYR A 329 17.50 21.43 17.73
C TYR A 329 16.71 22.17 18.81
N LYS A 330 15.40 22.38 18.59
CA LYS A 330 14.51 23.03 19.58
C LYS A 330 14.52 22.31 20.91
N ASN A 331 14.48 20.98 20.91
CA ASN A 331 14.50 20.18 22.14
C ASN A 331 15.85 20.24 22.86
N ALA A 332 16.96 20.30 22.12
CA ALA A 332 18.30 20.35 22.69
C ALA A 332 18.69 21.74 23.24
N PHE A 333 18.24 22.82 22.57
CA PHE A 333 18.70 24.19 22.85
C PHE A 333 17.60 25.13 23.35
N GLY A 334 16.35 24.65 23.46
CA GLY A 334 15.22 25.42 23.99
C GLY A 334 14.63 26.48 23.05
N GLY A 335 15.11 26.57 21.80
CA GLY A 335 14.66 27.57 20.82
C GLY A 335 14.81 27.11 19.37
N LEU A 336 14.11 27.78 18.45
CA LEU A 336 14.19 27.47 17.01
C LEU A 336 15.52 27.97 16.41
N PRO A 337 16.13 27.22 15.48
CA PRO A 337 17.29 27.67 14.71
C PRO A 337 16.82 28.62 13.61
N THR A 338 16.52 29.88 13.96
CA THR A 338 16.05 30.88 12.98
C THR A 338 17.19 31.30 12.04
N GLY A 339 16.83 31.68 10.82
CA GLY A 339 17.78 32.09 9.80
C GLY A 339 18.18 30.97 8.84
N ASP A 340 19.40 31.06 8.30
CA ASP A 340 19.97 30.07 7.38
C ASP A 340 20.26 28.76 8.11
N LEU A 341 19.56 27.69 7.71
CA LEU A 341 19.67 26.37 8.34
C LEU A 341 21.00 25.66 8.05
N SER A 342 21.76 26.09 7.03
CA SER A 342 23.09 25.54 6.76
C SER A 342 24.06 25.77 7.92
N ILE A 343 23.91 26.89 8.64
CA ILE A 343 24.75 27.24 9.80
C ILE A 343 24.64 26.17 10.90
N TYR A 344 23.46 25.58 11.05
CA TYR A 344 23.18 24.63 12.12
C TYR A 344 23.34 23.17 11.67
N PHE A 345 23.09 22.88 10.39
CA PHE A 345 22.92 21.51 9.91
C PHE A 345 23.84 21.10 8.76
N ALA A 346 24.81 21.93 8.34
CA ALA A 346 25.69 21.63 7.20
C ALA A 346 26.37 20.25 7.27
N ASP A 347 26.71 19.78 8.48
CA ASP A 347 27.38 18.48 8.65
C ASP A 347 26.43 17.28 8.65
N SER A 348 25.12 17.51 8.78
CA SER A 348 24.09 16.46 8.80
C SER A 348 23.98 15.78 7.44
N ILE A 349 23.93 14.44 7.45
CA ILE A 349 23.70 13.64 6.24
C ILE A 349 22.38 14.05 5.58
N TYR A 350 21.33 14.26 6.38
CA TYR A 350 20.01 14.68 5.89
C TYR A 350 20.06 16.03 5.17
N PHE A 351 20.89 16.97 5.61
CA PHE A 351 21.06 18.26 4.95
C PHE A 351 21.80 18.11 3.62
N LYS A 352 22.90 17.33 3.61
CA LYS A 352 23.71 17.07 2.41
C LYS A 352 22.92 16.37 1.30
N GLU A 353 22.05 15.43 1.65
CA GLU A 353 21.22 14.68 0.70
C GLU A 353 20.28 15.54 -0.16
N GLY A 354 19.85 16.71 0.35
CA GLY A 354 18.91 17.58 -0.36
C GLY A 354 19.55 18.75 -1.12
N LEU A 355 20.87 18.93 -1.04
CA LEU A 355 21.55 20.10 -1.64
C LEU A 355 21.43 20.17 -3.17
N ASN A 356 21.34 19.03 -3.84
CA ASN A 356 21.14 18.99 -5.29
C ASN A 356 19.72 19.38 -5.73
N LEU A 357 18.74 19.32 -4.82
CA LEU A 357 17.34 19.64 -5.09
C LEU A 357 17.04 21.14 -5.03
N ILE A 358 17.88 21.91 -4.32
CA ILE A 358 17.63 23.32 -4.01
C ILE A 358 18.64 24.25 -4.68
N SER A 359 18.24 25.48 -4.91
CA SER A 359 19.07 26.56 -5.46
C SER A 359 19.34 27.69 -4.47
N SER A 360 18.77 27.61 -3.27
CA SER A 360 19.04 28.50 -2.15
C SER A 360 19.18 27.69 -0.87
N ASN A 361 19.95 28.20 0.10
CA ASN A 361 19.98 27.60 1.43
C ASN A 361 18.56 27.62 2.06
N PRO A 362 18.16 26.56 2.77
CA PRO A 362 16.90 26.57 3.50
C PRO A 362 16.93 27.61 4.61
N TYR A 363 15.88 28.42 4.70
CA TYR A 363 15.76 29.50 5.68
C TYR A 363 14.54 29.28 6.56
N LEU A 364 14.71 29.39 7.88
CA LEU A 364 13.62 29.28 8.85
C LEU A 364 13.21 30.66 9.38
N GLU A 365 11.93 30.97 9.25
CA GLU A 365 11.29 32.15 9.83
C GLU A 365 10.30 31.74 10.92
N ALA A 366 10.52 32.19 12.16
CA ALA A 366 9.57 31.99 13.25
C ALA A 366 8.32 32.87 13.04
N LYS A 367 7.15 32.33 13.40
CA LYS A 367 5.85 33.00 13.39
C LYS A 367 5.23 32.93 14.79
N GLU A 368 4.20 33.73 15.06
CA GLU A 368 3.51 33.72 16.35
C GLU A 368 2.97 32.33 16.69
N ASP A 369 2.30 31.68 15.73
CA ASP A 369 1.67 30.37 15.89
C ASP A 369 2.44 29.26 15.16
N GLY A 370 3.75 29.39 14.94
CA GLY A 370 4.47 28.39 14.15
C GLY A 370 5.81 28.83 13.59
N TYR A 371 6.19 28.26 12.45
CA TYR A 371 7.33 28.68 11.66
C TYR A 371 7.17 28.26 10.20
N VAL A 372 7.95 28.87 9.32
CA VAL A 372 8.02 28.52 7.90
C VAL A 372 9.45 28.19 7.54
N ILE A 373 9.66 27.06 6.88
CA ILE A 373 10.92 26.73 6.22
C ILE A 373 10.77 27.02 4.73
N ARG A 374 11.70 27.76 4.14
CA ARG A 374 11.67 28.13 2.72
C ARG A 374 12.95 27.77 2.01
N ALA A 375 12.84 27.34 0.76
CA ALA A 375 13.97 27.22 -0.17
C ALA A 375 13.46 27.40 -1.61
N ASN A 376 14.37 27.69 -2.53
CA ASN A 376 14.08 27.68 -3.95
C ASN A 376 14.47 26.33 -4.55
N ALA A 377 13.60 25.78 -5.40
CA ALA A 377 13.89 24.55 -6.13
C ALA A 377 15.04 24.76 -7.13
N ASN A 378 15.77 23.69 -7.43
CA ASN A 378 16.79 23.69 -8.46
C ASN A 378 16.20 23.38 -9.85
N ASN A 379 15.18 24.14 -10.24
CA ASN A 379 14.57 24.11 -11.58
C ASN A 379 14.88 25.42 -12.34
N PRO A 380 14.54 25.51 -13.65
CA PRO A 380 14.80 26.72 -14.43
C PRO A 380 14.17 27.99 -13.86
N GLU A 381 12.98 27.88 -13.27
CA GLU A 381 12.23 29.00 -12.69
C GLU A 381 12.67 29.37 -11.27
N LYS A 382 13.52 28.55 -10.64
CA LYS A 382 13.91 28.69 -9.23
C LYS A 382 12.71 28.84 -8.30
N SER A 383 11.69 28.00 -8.53
CA SER A 383 10.38 28.09 -7.87
C SER A 383 10.53 28.10 -6.35
N LYS A 384 9.84 29.04 -5.69
CA LYS A 384 9.83 29.15 -4.24
C LYS A 384 9.02 28.01 -3.64
N VAL A 385 9.55 27.35 -2.62
CA VAL A 385 8.90 26.25 -1.90
C VAL A 385 8.84 26.59 -0.42
N GLU A 386 7.65 26.47 0.16
CA GLU A 386 7.41 26.77 1.57
C GLU A 386 6.79 25.57 2.29
N LEU A 387 7.37 25.23 3.44
CA LEU A 387 6.79 24.32 4.42
C LEU A 387 6.27 25.16 5.59
N ILE A 388 4.95 25.26 5.73
CA ILE A 388 4.31 26.00 6.81
C ILE A 388 3.99 25.02 7.94
N VAL A 389 4.54 25.29 9.13
CA VAL A 389 4.31 24.50 10.33
C VAL A 389 3.56 25.35 11.33
N ASN A 390 2.33 24.95 11.65
CA ASN A 390 1.48 25.62 12.62
C ASN A 390 1.47 24.84 13.94
N TYR A 391 1.48 25.56 15.04
CA TYR A 391 1.30 25.04 16.38
C TYR A 391 -0.20 25.02 16.70
N ILE A 392 -0.78 23.82 16.75
CA ILE A 392 -2.18 23.65 17.13
C ILE A 392 -2.24 23.12 18.55
N ASN A 393 -2.90 23.88 19.44
CA ASN A 393 -3.12 23.45 20.81
C ASN A 393 -4.47 22.74 20.92
N SER A 394 -4.45 21.43 21.15
CA SER A 394 -5.69 20.64 21.22
C SER A 394 -6.31 20.57 22.61
N LEU A 395 -5.82 21.33 23.61
CA LEU A 395 -6.30 21.20 24.99
C LEU A 395 -7.78 21.54 25.08
N ASN A 396 -8.19 22.72 24.61
CA ASN A 396 -9.56 23.18 24.72
C ASN A 396 -10.54 22.28 23.95
N ASP A 397 -10.20 21.89 22.73
CA ASP A 397 -11.02 20.96 21.93
C ASP A 397 -11.16 19.61 22.61
N MET A 398 -10.05 19.06 23.13
CA MET A 398 -10.08 17.80 23.88
C MET A 398 -10.97 17.91 25.12
N LEU A 399 -10.84 18.98 25.92
CA LEU A 399 -11.66 19.20 27.11
C LEU A 399 -13.14 19.30 26.73
N ASN A 400 -13.45 20.15 25.75
CA ASN A 400 -14.80 20.38 25.26
C ASN A 400 -15.43 19.14 24.65
N GLU A 401 -14.68 18.26 24.00
CA GLU A 401 -15.24 17.06 23.39
C GLU A 401 -15.39 15.89 24.37
N SER A 402 -14.62 15.89 25.48
CA SER A 402 -14.48 14.73 26.36
C SER A 402 -15.26 14.87 27.66
N PHE A 403 -15.35 16.10 28.21
CA PHE A 403 -15.89 16.32 29.55
C PHE A 403 -17.13 17.23 29.53
N SER A 404 -18.06 17.00 30.46
CA SER A 404 -19.23 17.87 30.64
C SER A 404 -18.94 19.13 31.45
N SER A 405 -17.82 19.14 32.17
CA SER A 405 -17.35 20.23 33.01
C SER A 405 -15.82 20.26 33.01
N THR A 406 -15.24 21.38 33.42
CA THR A 406 -13.79 21.52 33.59
C THR A 406 -13.28 20.49 34.60
N PRO A 407 -12.22 19.72 34.29
CA PRO A 407 -11.65 18.78 35.24
C PRO A 407 -11.20 19.46 36.53
N GLU A 408 -11.46 18.81 37.66
CA GLU A 408 -11.00 19.24 38.98
C GLU A 408 -9.62 18.65 39.26
N TYR A 409 -8.71 19.46 39.78
CA TYR A 409 -7.33 19.11 40.10
C TYR A 409 -7.03 19.34 41.58
N TYR A 410 -6.26 18.45 42.19
CA TYR A 410 -5.78 18.57 43.55
C TYR A 410 -4.43 17.88 43.74
N THR A 411 -3.50 18.54 44.42
CA THR A 411 -2.20 18.00 44.84
C THR A 411 -1.97 18.19 46.35
N PRO A 412 -1.96 17.11 47.13
CA PRO A 412 -1.52 17.14 48.54
C PRO A 412 -0.04 17.45 48.70
N ASP A 413 0.78 16.93 47.79
CA ASP A 413 2.23 17.12 47.74
C ASP A 413 2.65 17.26 46.27
N SER A 414 3.02 18.48 45.89
CA SER A 414 3.35 18.82 44.50
C SER A 414 4.59 18.08 44.00
N THR A 415 5.43 17.52 44.87
CA THR A 415 6.62 16.77 44.44
C THR A 415 6.35 15.29 44.21
N ILE A 416 5.23 14.75 44.70
CA ILE A 416 4.96 13.31 44.76
C ILE A 416 3.63 12.91 44.12
N THR A 417 2.55 13.68 44.31
CA THR A 417 1.20 13.19 43.98
C THR A 417 0.22 14.26 43.49
N PHE A 418 -0.71 13.86 42.61
CA PHE A 418 -1.86 14.65 42.21
C PHE A 418 -3.09 13.76 41.97
N PHE A 419 -4.25 14.40 41.88
CA PHE A 419 -5.51 13.80 41.48
C PHE A 419 -6.18 14.72 40.48
N VAL A 420 -6.63 14.15 39.35
CA VAL A 420 -7.55 14.81 38.43
C VAL A 420 -8.82 13.98 38.35
N LYS A 421 -9.98 14.62 38.45
CA LYS A 421 -11.28 14.00 38.21
C LYS A 421 -12.12 14.86 37.26
N ALA A 422 -12.89 14.22 36.41
CA ALA A 422 -13.78 14.91 35.47
C ALA A 422 -15.04 14.08 35.24
N GLN A 423 -16.11 14.74 34.80
CA GLN A 423 -17.34 14.08 34.38
C GLN A 423 -17.34 13.93 32.86
N ALA A 424 -17.60 12.72 32.38
CA ALA A 424 -17.71 12.44 30.95
C ALA A 424 -19.00 13.03 30.35
N LYS A 425 -19.04 13.17 29.02
CA LYS A 425 -20.19 13.73 28.30
C LYS A 425 -21.36 12.77 28.12
N ASP A 426 -21.27 11.54 28.59
CA ASP A 426 -22.38 10.58 28.59
C ASP A 426 -23.60 11.12 29.34
N VAL A 427 -24.74 10.45 29.16
CA VAL A 427 -26.00 10.88 29.80
C VAL A 427 -25.88 10.86 31.32
N LEU A 428 -25.16 9.89 31.89
CA LEU A 428 -25.02 9.71 33.35
C LEU A 428 -23.89 10.53 33.98
N LYS A 429 -23.11 11.28 33.18
CA LYS A 429 -21.98 12.10 33.65
C LYS A 429 -20.97 11.28 34.45
N SER A 430 -20.63 10.12 33.89
CA SER A 430 -19.74 9.15 34.51
C SER A 430 -18.42 9.80 34.95
N ILE A 431 -18.02 9.58 36.20
CA ILE A 431 -16.78 10.15 36.74
C ILE A 431 -15.59 9.34 36.25
N VAL A 432 -14.64 10.03 35.63
CA VAL A 432 -13.32 9.50 35.31
C VAL A 432 -12.29 10.20 36.19
N SER A 433 -11.27 9.47 36.63
CA SER A 433 -10.19 10.04 37.45
C SER A 433 -8.83 9.46 37.08
N THR A 434 -7.78 10.18 37.42
CA THR A 434 -6.39 9.76 37.23
C THR A 434 -5.50 10.31 38.34
N ARG A 435 -4.32 9.69 38.49
CA ARG A 435 -3.26 9.98 39.46
C ARG A 435 -1.90 9.62 38.82
N PRO A 436 -0.75 10.00 39.40
CA PRO A 436 0.55 9.56 38.91
C PRO A 436 0.63 8.05 38.74
N GLU A 437 1.28 7.61 37.67
CA GLU A 437 1.50 6.18 37.42
C GLU A 437 2.63 5.61 38.29
N PHE A 438 3.62 6.45 38.62
CA PHE A 438 4.77 6.10 39.46
C PHE A 438 4.90 7.07 40.63
N THR A 439 4.80 6.56 41.86
CA THR A 439 5.18 7.31 43.06
C THR A 439 6.68 7.15 43.26
N PHE A 440 7.44 8.22 43.01
CA PHE A 440 8.87 8.23 43.34
C PHE A 440 8.99 8.26 44.87
N ILE A 441 9.41 7.15 45.47
CA ILE A 441 9.83 7.12 46.87
C ILE A 441 11.32 7.47 46.85
N PRO A 442 11.74 8.68 47.25
CA PRO A 442 13.17 8.95 47.39
C PRO A 442 13.75 7.94 48.39
N GLU A 443 14.81 7.24 47.99
CA GLU A 443 15.63 6.44 48.90
C GLU A 443 16.07 7.37 50.03
N LYS A 444 15.56 7.14 51.25
CA LYS A 444 16.07 7.82 52.44
C LYS A 444 17.55 7.48 52.55
N GLU A 445 18.40 8.50 52.54
CA GLU A 445 19.78 8.44 52.99
C GLU A 445 19.86 7.69 54.32
N THR A 446 20.19 6.40 54.27
CA THR A 446 20.56 5.61 55.45
C THR A 446 22.06 5.82 55.68
N THR A 447 22.43 7.04 56.04
CA THR A 447 23.76 7.33 56.55
C THR A 447 23.74 7.19 58.06
N LYS A 448 24.28 6.07 58.56
CA LYS A 448 25.11 5.96 59.78
C LYS A 448 25.46 4.48 60.03
N VAL A 449 26.47 3.98 59.33
CA VAL A 449 27.34 2.94 59.89
C VAL A 449 28.60 3.64 60.38
N GLU A 450 28.70 3.71 61.69
CA GLU A 450 29.83 4.20 62.46
C GLU A 450 31.03 3.27 62.23
N VAL A 451 31.96 3.66 61.34
CA VAL A 451 33.27 2.99 61.28
C VAL A 451 34.15 3.59 62.37
N LYS A 452 34.20 2.90 63.52
CA LYS A 452 35.22 3.14 64.54
C LYS A 452 36.61 2.94 63.93
N LYS A 453 37.36 4.04 63.89
CA LYS A 453 38.81 4.06 63.66
C LYS A 453 39.51 3.20 64.71
N GLU A 454 40.24 2.17 64.27
CA GLU A 454 41.34 1.62 65.05
C GLU A 454 42.67 1.88 64.34
N LYS A 455 43.58 2.47 65.10
CA LYS A 455 44.81 3.13 64.66
C LYS A 455 45.88 2.10 64.31
N THR A 456 46.36 2.14 63.07
CA THR A 456 47.67 1.59 62.71
C THR A 456 48.77 2.58 63.12
N LYS A 457 49.61 2.20 64.08
CA LYS A 457 50.93 2.81 64.33
C LYS A 457 52.02 1.78 64.05
N SER A 458 52.62 1.90 62.86
CA SER A 458 54.06 1.90 62.58
C SER A 458 55.02 1.12 63.51
N ARG A 459 55.75 0.15 62.93
CA ARG A 459 57.23 0.02 63.00
C ARG A 459 57.68 -1.14 62.08
N ARG A 460 58.36 -0.83 60.96
CA ARG A 460 59.83 -0.81 60.75
C ARG A 460 60.45 -2.19 60.52
N LYS A 461 61.12 -2.31 59.35
CA LYS A 461 62.37 -3.06 59.03
C LYS A 461 62.41 -4.51 59.53
N LYS A 462 62.54 -5.53 58.69
CA LYS A 462 63.63 -5.76 57.73
C LYS A 462 63.24 -6.97 56.89
#